data_AF-A0A529L8N9-F1
#
_entry.id   AF-A0A529L8N9-F1
#
_cell.length_a   1.000
_cell.length_b   1.000
_cell.length_c   1.000
_cell.angle_alpha   90.00
_cell.angle_beta   90.00
_cell.angle_gamma   90.00
#
_symmetry.space_group_name_H-M   'P 1'
#
loop_
_entity.id
_entity.type
_entity.pdbx_description
1 polymer ?
#
loop_
_entity_poly.entity_id
_entity_poly.type
_entity_poly.pdbx_seq_one_letter_code
_entity_poly.pdbx_strand_id
1 'polypeptide(L)'
;IEQLGTPEEIYNQPATLYVAGFVGAPAMNVLEAVVEDGKLAIAGTDTRLALPPRYASAARNGAKVVVGIRPEALRLGSGTGAELSLPVEIDVVELTGPEQVTTARIGAQRLTATLPPRSRVAKGQPCA
;
A
#
# COMPACT_ATOMS: atom_id res chain seq x y z
N ILE A 1 9.81 21.41 -12.20
CA ILE A 1 10.51 20.11 -12.11
C ILE A 1 10.16 19.54 -10.74
N GLU A 2 9.55 18.36 -10.69
CA GLU A 2 9.04 17.78 -9.43
C GLU A 2 10.14 17.06 -8.63
N GLN A 3 11.03 16.32 -9.30
CA GLN A 3 12.18 15.64 -8.70
C GLN A 3 13.24 15.42 -9.77
N LEU A 4 14.52 15.49 -9.38
CA LEU A 4 15.66 15.13 -10.21
C LEU A 4 16.46 14.05 -9.48
N GLY A 5 16.78 12.96 -10.16
CA GLY A 5 17.51 11.83 -9.60
C GLY A 5 17.64 10.70 -10.63
N THR A 6 18.31 9.63 -10.24
CA THR A 6 18.35 8.38 -11.02
C THR A 6 16.97 7.73 -11.10
N PRO A 7 16.71 6.87 -12.09
CA PRO A 7 15.45 6.10 -12.16
C PRO A 7 15.16 5.34 -10.86
N GLU A 8 16.19 4.79 -10.22
CA GLU A 8 16.08 4.07 -8.95
C GLU A 8 15.67 5.00 -7.80
N GLU A 9 16.30 6.17 -7.66
CA GLU A 9 15.95 7.14 -6.62
C GLU A 9 14.52 7.66 -6.79
N ILE A 10 14.14 7.99 -8.03
CA ILE A 10 12.79 8.46 -8.34
C ILE A 10 11.75 7.37 -8.04
N TYR A 11 12.06 6.09 -8.30
CA TYR A 11 11.16 4.97 -8.03
C TYR A 11 11.08 4.61 -6.54
N ASN A 12 12.21 4.47 -5.86
CA ASN A 12 12.28 3.96 -4.50
C ASN A 12 12.09 5.05 -3.44
N GLN A 13 12.40 6.29 -3.76
CA GLN A 13 12.39 7.44 -2.84
C GLN A 13 11.72 8.65 -3.51
N PRO A 14 10.42 8.56 -3.85
CA PRO A 14 9.71 9.69 -4.43
C PRO A 14 9.66 10.85 -3.43
N ALA A 15 10.04 12.04 -3.86
CA ALA A 15 10.09 13.25 -3.03
C ALA A 15 8.68 13.85 -2.81
N THR A 16 7.72 13.54 -3.68
CA THR A 16 6.35 14.03 -3.60
C THR A 16 5.33 12.93 -3.93
N LEU A 17 4.09 13.10 -3.46
CA LEU A 17 2.99 12.19 -3.80
C LEU A 17 2.68 12.15 -5.30
N TYR A 18 2.93 13.26 -6.01
CA TYR A 18 2.81 13.30 -7.45
C TYR A 18 3.80 12.34 -8.12
N VAL A 19 5.08 12.38 -7.72
CA VAL A 19 6.09 11.46 -8.26
C VAL A 19 5.76 10.01 -7.90
N ALA A 20 5.32 9.75 -6.66
CA ALA A 20 4.91 8.42 -6.21
C ALA A 20 3.76 7.84 -7.07
N GLY A 21 2.78 8.67 -7.41
CA GLY A 21 1.63 8.28 -8.23
C GLY A 21 1.89 8.27 -9.74
N PHE A 22 2.94 8.94 -10.22
CA PHE A 22 3.25 9.03 -11.65
C PHE A 22 4.26 7.98 -12.12
N VAL A 23 5.21 7.60 -11.26
CA VAL A 23 6.32 6.72 -11.65
C VAL A 23 6.03 5.28 -11.21
N GLY A 24 5.99 4.36 -12.17
CA GLY A 24 5.65 2.94 -11.99
C GLY A 24 4.32 2.56 -12.62
N ALA A 25 4.20 1.31 -13.07
CA ALA A 25 2.98 0.78 -13.68
C ALA A 25 2.70 -0.64 -13.14
N PRO A 26 1.70 -0.85 -12.27
CA PRO A 26 0.79 0.16 -11.72
C PRO A 26 1.48 1.19 -10.80
N ALA A 27 0.83 2.33 -10.58
CA ALA A 27 1.34 3.40 -9.72
C ALA A 27 1.42 2.97 -8.23
N MET A 28 2.17 3.72 -7.41
CA MET A 28 2.23 3.48 -5.97
C MET A 28 0.83 3.62 -5.33
N ASN A 29 0.50 2.71 -4.43
CA ASN A 29 -0.66 2.86 -3.56
C ASN A 29 -0.41 3.97 -2.55
N VAL A 30 -1.42 4.80 -2.33
CA VAL A 30 -1.38 5.95 -1.42
C VAL A 30 -2.56 5.80 -0.47
N LEU A 31 -2.28 5.39 0.77
CA LEU A 31 -3.30 5.24 1.81
C LEU A 31 -3.16 6.36 2.84
N GLU A 32 -4.25 7.05 3.12
CA GLU A 32 -4.32 8.01 4.21
C GLU A 32 -4.31 7.29 5.56
N ALA A 33 -3.54 7.83 6.50
CA ALA A 33 -3.44 7.30 7.86
C ALA A 33 -3.22 8.43 8.88
N VAL A 34 -3.41 8.10 10.15
CA VAL A 34 -3.06 8.94 11.31
C VAL A 34 -2.09 8.17 12.19
N VAL A 35 -1.10 8.85 12.75
CA VAL A 35 -0.20 8.23 13.73
C VAL A 35 -0.93 8.15 15.07
N GLU A 36 -1.14 6.94 15.59
CA GLU A 36 -1.80 6.68 16.87
C GLU A 36 -0.97 5.70 17.69
N ASP A 37 -0.51 6.12 18.88
CA ASP A 37 0.25 5.30 19.83
C ASP A 37 1.42 4.53 19.20
N GLY A 38 2.18 5.22 18.33
CA GLY A 38 3.33 4.64 17.63
C GLY A 38 2.97 3.67 16.50
N LYS A 39 1.71 3.68 16.04
CA LYS A 39 1.21 2.89 14.91
C LYS A 39 0.61 3.80 13.84
N LEU A 40 0.46 3.26 12.64
CA LEU A 40 -0.24 3.90 11.53
C LEU A 40 -1.69 3.41 11.51
N ALA A 41 -2.62 4.28 11.91
CA ALA A 41 -4.05 4.06 11.83
C ALA A 41 -4.57 4.37 10.43
N ILE A 42 -4.95 3.34 9.66
CA ILE A 42 -5.47 3.54 8.30
C ILE A 42 -6.82 4.25 8.39
N ALA A 43 -6.95 5.37 7.67
CA ALA A 43 -8.13 6.21 7.76
C ALA A 43 -9.39 5.45 7.33
N GLY A 44 -10.43 5.52 8.16
CA GLY A 44 -11.71 4.87 7.91
C GLY A 44 -11.75 3.37 8.21
N THR A 45 -10.74 2.81 8.90
CA THR A 45 -10.75 1.40 9.36
C THR A 45 -10.15 1.23 10.76
N ASP A 46 -10.36 0.04 11.34
CA ASP A 46 -9.71 -0.39 12.58
C ASP A 46 -8.30 -0.96 12.36
N THR A 47 -7.81 -0.91 11.12
CA THR A 47 -6.48 -1.43 10.78
C THR A 47 -5.39 -0.55 11.36
N ARG A 48 -4.42 -1.17 12.02
CA ARG A 48 -3.22 -0.53 12.56
C ARG A 48 -1.99 -1.24 12.01
N LEU A 49 -1.11 -0.52 11.34
CA LEU A 49 0.19 -1.02 10.90
C LEU A 49 1.30 -0.56 11.85
N ALA A 50 2.34 -1.38 12.01
CA ALA A 50 3.54 -0.94 12.72
C ALA A 50 4.14 0.31 12.03
N LEU A 51 4.44 1.35 12.80
CA LEU A 51 5.21 2.49 12.30
C LEU A 51 6.68 2.05 12.15
N PRO A 52 7.29 2.16 10.96
CA PRO A 52 8.69 1.81 10.81
C PRO A 52 9.57 2.65 11.77
N PRO A 53 10.52 2.05 12.51
CA PRO A 53 11.31 2.74 13.53
C PRO A 53 12.03 4.00 13.03
N ARG A 54 12.44 4.00 11.74
CA ARG A 54 13.08 5.16 11.08
C ARG A 54 12.21 6.42 11.05
N TYR A 55 10.89 6.29 11.20
CA TYR A 55 9.95 7.41 11.23
C TYR A 55 9.49 7.77 12.65
N ALA A 56 9.85 6.98 13.67
CA ALA A 56 9.36 7.15 15.04
C ALA A 56 9.66 8.53 15.65
N SER A 57 10.79 9.14 15.28
CA SER A 57 11.17 10.47 15.76
C SER A 57 10.43 11.62 15.06
N ALA A 58 9.96 11.42 13.82
CA ALA A 58 9.30 12.43 13.02
C ALA A 58 7.78 12.37 13.11
N ALA A 59 7.22 11.17 13.31
CA ALA A 59 5.80 10.90 13.34
C ALA A 59 5.22 11.14 14.74
N ARG A 60 4.67 12.34 14.97
CA ARG A 60 3.99 12.69 16.23
C ARG A 60 2.61 12.04 16.32
N ASN A 61 2.17 11.69 17.52
CA ASN A 61 0.81 11.21 17.75
C ASN A 61 -0.24 12.24 17.24
N GLY A 62 -1.26 11.76 16.54
CA GLY A 62 -2.28 12.56 15.87
C GLY A 62 -1.86 13.16 14.51
N ALA A 63 -0.63 12.95 14.05
CA ALA A 63 -0.20 13.45 12.74
C ALA A 63 -0.91 12.72 11.61
N LYS A 64 -1.48 13.48 10.66
CA LYS A 64 -1.96 12.94 9.39
C LYS A 64 -0.78 12.61 8.50
N VAL A 65 -0.74 11.39 7.99
CA VAL A 65 0.34 10.86 7.15
C VAL A 65 -0.24 10.07 5.99
N VAL A 66 0.63 9.75 5.04
CA VAL A 66 0.29 8.92 3.89
C VAL A 66 1.24 7.72 3.88
N VAL A 67 0.68 6.54 3.67
CA VAL A 67 1.41 5.29 3.51
C VAL A 67 1.53 4.98 2.02
N GLY A 68 2.74 5.10 1.51
CA GLY A 68 3.09 4.72 0.14
C GLY A 68 3.49 3.25 0.06
N ILE A 69 2.82 2.45 -0.78
CA ILE A 69 3.13 1.02 -0.96
C ILE A 69 3.17 0.68 -2.45
N ARG A 70 4.29 0.16 -2.93
CA ARG A 70 4.41 -0.32 -4.31
C ARG A 70 3.51 -1.56 -4.54
N PRO A 71 2.78 -1.67 -5.66
CA PRO A 71 1.89 -2.82 -5.92
C PRO A 71 2.58 -4.18 -5.79
N GLU A 72 3.83 -4.30 -6.25
CA GLU A 72 4.65 -5.50 -6.18
C GLU A 72 5.20 -5.81 -4.77
N ALA A 73 5.13 -4.86 -3.85
CA ALA A 73 5.50 -5.07 -2.45
C ALA A 73 4.39 -5.77 -1.65
N LEU A 74 3.15 -5.76 -2.16
CA LEU A 74 2.03 -6.46 -1.56
C LEU A 74 2.05 -7.95 -1.92
N ARG A 75 1.67 -8.78 -0.95
CA ARG A 75 1.59 -10.23 -1.10
C ARG A 75 0.33 -10.71 -0.40
N LEU A 76 -0.21 -11.84 -0.84
CA LEU A 76 -1.29 -12.51 -0.12
C LEU A 76 -0.78 -13.00 1.23
N GLY A 77 -1.44 -12.59 2.31
CA GLY A 77 -1.20 -13.06 3.65
C GLY A 77 -1.54 -14.56 3.78
N SER A 78 -0.72 -15.27 4.55
CA SER A 78 -0.90 -16.70 4.83
C SER A 78 -1.69 -16.98 6.12
N GLY A 79 -2.21 -15.95 6.79
CA GLY A 79 -2.94 -16.06 8.06
C GLY A 79 -2.71 -14.89 9.02
N THR A 80 -3.33 -14.94 10.20
CA THR A 80 -3.27 -13.89 11.23
C THR A 80 -1.89 -13.80 11.88
N GLY A 81 -1.31 -12.61 11.98
CA GLY A 81 -0.13 -12.37 12.83
C GLY A 81 0.98 -11.51 12.22
N ALA A 82 0.88 -11.09 10.96
CA ALA A 82 1.82 -10.11 10.43
C ALA A 82 1.49 -8.71 10.96
N GLU A 83 2.48 -8.02 11.54
CA GLU A 83 2.35 -6.62 12.00
C GLU A 83 2.03 -5.63 10.86
N LEU A 84 2.14 -6.09 9.61
CA LEU A 84 1.86 -5.34 8.39
C LEU A 84 0.86 -6.09 7.50
N SER A 85 -0.35 -6.34 8.01
CA SER A 85 -1.44 -6.93 7.24
C SER A 85 -2.53 -5.91 6.97
N LEU A 86 -3.06 -5.93 5.74
CA LEU A 86 -4.09 -5.01 5.25
C LEU A 86 -5.33 -5.83 4.90
N PRO A 87 -6.32 -5.94 5.81
CA PRO A 87 -7.57 -6.60 5.47
C PRO A 87 -8.30 -5.79 4.41
N VAL A 88 -8.61 -6.45 3.29
CA VAL A 88 -9.17 -5.84 2.08
C VAL A 88 -10.28 -6.69 1.51
N GLU A 89 -11.15 -6.06 0.73
CA GLU A 89 -12.10 -6.71 -0.16
C GLU A 89 -11.62 -6.58 -1.61
N ILE A 90 -11.58 -7.68 -2.37
CA ILE A 90 -11.14 -7.65 -3.76
C ILE A 90 -12.23 -7.07 -4.67
N ASP A 91 -11.93 -6.01 -5.41
CA ASP A 91 -12.85 -5.36 -6.35
C ASP A 91 -12.71 -5.93 -7.78
N VAL A 92 -11.46 -6.06 -8.24
CA VAL A 92 -11.12 -6.43 -9.63
C VAL A 92 -9.89 -7.33 -9.64
N VAL A 93 -9.89 -8.33 -10.52
CA VAL A 93 -8.75 -9.20 -10.79
C VAL A 93 -8.49 -9.19 -12.29
N GLU A 94 -7.31 -8.76 -12.71
CA GLU A 94 -6.90 -8.68 -14.11
C GLU A 94 -5.65 -9.52 -14.34
N LEU A 95 -5.70 -10.43 -15.32
CA LEU A 95 -4.53 -11.20 -15.74
C LEU A 95 -3.85 -10.46 -16.89
N THR A 96 -2.64 -9.97 -16.68
CA THR A 96 -1.88 -9.18 -17.67
C THR A 96 -0.84 -10.01 -18.42
N GLY A 97 -0.86 -11.34 -18.25
CA GLY A 97 0.08 -12.27 -18.84
C GLY A 97 1.01 -12.87 -17.78
N PRO A 98 2.17 -12.24 -17.51
CA PRO A 98 3.11 -12.74 -16.51
C PRO A 98 2.65 -12.49 -15.07
N GLU A 99 1.69 -11.60 -14.86
CA GLU A 99 1.26 -11.13 -13.54
C GLU A 99 -0.26 -11.07 -13.45
N GLN A 100 -0.75 -11.01 -12.23
CA GLN A 100 -2.14 -10.75 -11.91
C GLN A 100 -2.24 -9.43 -11.14
N VAL A 101 -2.77 -8.40 -11.79
CA VAL A 101 -3.01 -7.10 -11.18
C VAL A 101 -4.37 -7.16 -10.48
N THR A 102 -4.37 -6.97 -9.17
CA THR A 102 -5.55 -7.11 -8.32
C THR A 102 -5.85 -5.78 -7.66
N THR A 103 -7.01 -5.19 -7.93
CA THR A 103 -7.49 -4.01 -7.22
C THR A 103 -8.37 -4.46 -6.06
N ALA A 104 -8.11 -3.90 -4.89
CA ALA A 104 -8.81 -4.19 -3.66
C ALA A 104 -9.13 -2.88 -2.91
N ARG A 105 -9.95 -3.01 -1.87
CA ARG A 105 -10.42 -1.89 -1.06
C ARG A 105 -10.24 -2.18 0.43
N ILE A 106 -9.72 -1.19 1.15
CA ILE A 106 -9.65 -1.14 2.61
C ILE A 106 -10.50 0.04 3.10
N GLY A 107 -11.62 -0.23 3.76
CA GLY A 107 -12.60 0.80 4.08
C GLY A 107 -13.13 1.49 2.81
N ALA A 108 -12.86 2.79 2.67
CA ALA A 108 -13.20 3.57 1.47
C ALA A 108 -12.02 3.75 0.48
N GLN A 109 -10.82 3.30 0.85
CA GLN A 109 -9.59 3.53 0.09
C GLN A 109 -9.27 2.34 -0.82
N ARG A 110 -8.74 2.61 -2.02
CA ARG A 110 -8.34 1.57 -2.98
C ARG A 110 -6.84 1.36 -2.98
N LEU A 111 -6.45 0.13 -3.28
CA LEU A 111 -5.07 -0.26 -3.51
C LEU A 111 -5.01 -1.35 -4.59
N THR A 112 -3.86 -1.45 -5.23
CA THR A 112 -3.56 -2.41 -6.28
C THR A 112 -2.36 -3.25 -5.83
N ALA A 113 -2.46 -4.57 -5.99
CA ALA A 113 -1.37 -5.51 -5.80
C ALA A 113 -0.99 -6.16 -7.13
N THR A 114 0.31 -6.32 -7.36
CA THR A 114 0.83 -7.12 -8.48
C THR A 114 1.21 -8.49 -7.92
N LEU A 115 0.41 -9.51 -8.23
CA LEU A 115 0.55 -10.85 -7.68
C LEU A 115 1.07 -11.84 -8.73
N PRO A 116 1.67 -12.97 -8.30
CA PRO A 116 1.99 -14.06 -9.20
C PRO A 116 0.76 -14.51 -10.01
N PRO A 117 0.95 -14.97 -11.25
CA PRO A 117 -0.15 -15.42 -12.08
C PRO A 117 -0.82 -16.62 -11.41
N ARG A 118 -2.15 -16.70 -11.47
CA ARG A 118 -3.00 -17.74 -10.82
C ARG A 118 -3.04 -17.67 -9.29
N SER A 119 -2.74 -16.50 -8.72
CA SER A 119 -3.02 -16.23 -7.31
C SER A 119 -4.51 -16.41 -7.03
N ARG A 120 -4.85 -17.21 -6.01
CA ARG A 120 -6.24 -17.58 -5.70
C ARG A 120 -6.96 -16.47 -4.95
N VAL A 121 -7.39 -15.46 -5.69
CA VAL A 121 -8.28 -14.39 -5.24
C VAL A 121 -9.45 -14.21 -6.21
N ALA A 122 -10.61 -13.85 -5.69
CA ALA A 122 -11.82 -13.59 -6.45
C ALA A 122 -12.47 -12.29 -6.02
N LYS A 123 -13.21 -11.63 -6.93
CA LYS A 123 -14.01 -10.45 -6.61
C LYS A 123 -14.97 -10.73 -5.45
N GLY A 124 -15.07 -9.79 -4.52
CA GLY A 124 -15.89 -9.88 -3.30
C GLY A 124 -15.27 -10.78 -2.20
N GLN A 125 -14.08 -11.34 -2.43
CA GLN A 125 -13.39 -12.14 -1.42
C GLN A 125 -12.71 -11.21 -0.40
N PRO A 126 -12.92 -11.43 0.92
CA PRO A 126 -12.07 -10.83 1.95
C PRO A 126 -10.68 -11.48 1.92
N CYS A 127 -9.63 -10.68 1.93
CA CYS A 127 -8.23 -11.09 1.92
C CYS A 127 -7.41 -10.19 2.85
N ALA A 128 -6.17 -10.57 3.16
CA ALA A 128 -5.29 -9.81 4.05
C ALA A 128 -3.82 -9.99 3.68
#